data_AF-A3WZN7-F1
#
_entry.id   AF-A3WZN7-F1
#
_cell.length_a   1.000
_cell.length_b   1.000
_cell.length_c   1.000
_cell.angle_alpha   90.00
_cell.angle_beta   90.00
_cell.angle_gamma   90.00
#
_symmetry.space_group_name_H-M   'P 1'
#
loop_
_entity.id
_entity.type
_entity.pdbx_description
1 polymer ?
#
loop_
_entity_poly.entity_id
_entity_poly.type
_entity_poly.pdbx_seq_one_letter_code
_entity_poly.pdbx_strand_id
1 'polypeptide(L)'
;MESSSPKRRFPPPWQVHWDGAGPFVVSDAKGVPLAYVPCRDDLQGIGFAHNHLTSDEARRIANGIARLPEFMMQRKNFHPRGAGNFRWKKSRPYHVALADLYIREHWGFIDAVCRLNSIPFDGTGESIERDGMWRVYEFAVQLDAIQFWDRFEGRWLRGEEFIYPVRPKGLPQLREPVDMNRFGRRPER
;
A
#
# COMPACT_ATOMS: atom_id res chain seq x y z
N MET A 1 -10.44 -18.35 24.51
CA MET A 1 -11.48 -18.01 23.52
C MET A 1 -10.80 -17.27 22.38
N GLU A 2 -10.44 -18.00 21.31
CA GLU A 2 -9.93 -17.38 20.08
C GLU A 2 -11.09 -16.66 19.38
N SER A 3 -10.96 -15.35 19.18
CA SER A 3 -11.92 -14.58 18.41
C SER A 3 -11.78 -14.97 16.94
N SER A 4 -12.74 -15.74 16.41
CA SER A 4 -12.81 -16.04 14.98
C SER A 4 -12.96 -14.73 14.22
N SER A 5 -11.95 -14.33 13.46
CA SER A 5 -12.04 -13.16 12.60
C SER A 5 -13.21 -13.34 11.62
N PRO A 6 -14.02 -12.31 11.33
CA PRO A 6 -15.19 -12.47 10.47
C PRO A 6 -14.76 -12.98 9.09
N LYS A 7 -15.31 -14.15 8.72
CA LYS A 7 -15.11 -14.82 7.43
C LYS A 7 -15.33 -13.79 6.32
N ARG A 8 -14.32 -13.51 5.47
CA ARG A 8 -14.46 -12.52 4.38
C ARG A 8 -15.67 -12.91 3.52
N ARG A 9 -16.59 -11.96 3.33
CA ARG A 9 -17.82 -12.19 2.55
C ARG A 9 -17.52 -12.53 1.08
N PHE A 10 -16.42 -12.00 0.54
CA PHE A 10 -15.96 -12.22 -0.83
C PHE A 10 -14.49 -12.65 -0.81
N PRO A 11 -14.19 -13.96 -0.80
CA PRO A 11 -12.82 -14.44 -0.74
C PRO A 11 -12.02 -14.05 -1.99
N PRO A 12 -10.77 -13.57 -1.82
CA PRO A 12 -9.80 -13.45 -2.90
C PRO A 12 -9.32 -14.85 -3.37
N PRO A 13 -8.72 -14.99 -4.56
CA PRO A 13 -8.54 -13.96 -5.58
C PRO A 13 -9.87 -13.65 -6.30
N TRP A 14 -10.08 -12.40 -6.67
CA TRP A 14 -11.15 -12.05 -7.61
C TRP A 14 -10.63 -12.20 -9.03
N GLN A 15 -11.47 -12.69 -9.93
CA GLN A 15 -11.10 -12.99 -11.30
C GLN A 15 -12.03 -12.24 -12.25
N VAL A 16 -11.46 -11.81 -13.39
CA VAL A 16 -12.23 -11.20 -14.47
C VAL A 16 -12.47 -12.27 -15.52
N HIS A 17 -13.73 -12.44 -15.91
CA HIS A 17 -14.14 -13.31 -17.00
C HIS A 17 -14.89 -12.49 -18.05
N TRP A 18 -14.77 -12.91 -19.30
CA TRP A 18 -15.48 -12.31 -20.42
C TRP A 18 -16.53 -13.28 -20.93
N ASP A 19 -17.79 -12.87 -20.92
CA ASP A 19 -18.92 -13.69 -21.38
C ASP A 19 -19.12 -13.60 -22.91
N GLY A 20 -18.07 -13.24 -23.66
CA GLY A 20 -18.01 -13.26 -25.14
C GLY A 20 -18.78 -12.12 -25.83
N ALA A 21 -20.09 -12.03 -25.65
CA ALA A 21 -20.93 -10.97 -26.22
C ALA A 21 -21.49 -10.02 -25.15
N GLY A 22 -21.11 -10.24 -23.89
CA GLY A 22 -21.65 -9.56 -22.72
C GLY A 22 -20.64 -8.69 -21.97
N PRO A 23 -21.03 -8.17 -20.79
CA PRO A 23 -20.15 -7.40 -19.92
C PRO A 23 -18.93 -8.23 -19.45
N PHE A 24 -17.85 -7.55 -19.06
CA PHE A 24 -16.81 -8.17 -18.25
C PHE A 24 -17.36 -8.41 -16.84
N VAL A 25 -17.22 -9.63 -16.34
CA VAL A 25 -17.73 -10.03 -15.03
C VAL A 25 -16.56 -10.23 -14.07
N VAL A 26 -16.59 -9.52 -12.94
CA VAL A 26 -15.65 -9.74 -11.85
C VAL A 26 -16.30 -10.68 -10.86
N SER A 27 -15.68 -11.83 -10.61
CA SER A 27 -16.19 -12.86 -9.68
C SER A 27 -15.21 -13.09 -8.54
N ASP A 28 -15.73 -13.51 -7.38
CA ASP A 28 -14.88 -13.94 -6.26
C ASP A 28 -14.26 -15.34 -6.50
N ALA A 29 -13.45 -15.83 -5.55
CA ALA A 29 -12.82 -17.14 -5.65
C ALA A 29 -13.81 -18.33 -5.68
N LYS A 30 -15.08 -18.10 -5.34
CA LYS A 30 -16.16 -19.09 -5.38
C LYS A 30 -17.04 -18.95 -6.63
N GLY A 31 -16.70 -18.03 -7.53
CA GLY A 31 -17.49 -17.75 -8.74
C GLY A 31 -18.72 -16.89 -8.49
N VAL A 32 -18.84 -16.22 -7.34
CA VAL A 32 -19.95 -15.28 -7.09
C VAL A 32 -19.67 -13.99 -7.87
N PRO A 33 -20.56 -13.54 -8.76
CA PRO A 33 -20.37 -12.31 -9.51
C PRO A 33 -20.49 -11.09 -8.57
N LEU A 34 -19.48 -10.25 -8.58
CA LEU A 34 -19.35 -9.06 -7.73
C LEU A 34 -19.65 -7.78 -8.50
N ALA A 35 -19.27 -7.73 -9.78
CA ALA A 35 -19.49 -6.57 -10.63
C ALA A 35 -19.63 -6.99 -12.10
N TYR A 36 -20.52 -6.30 -12.81
CA TYR A 36 -20.68 -6.40 -14.26
C TYR A 36 -20.26 -5.07 -14.87
N VAL A 37 -19.30 -5.11 -15.78
CA VAL A 37 -18.78 -3.93 -16.47
C VAL A 37 -19.19 -4.02 -17.95
N PRO A 38 -20.31 -3.38 -18.33
CA PRO A 38 -20.79 -3.43 -19.70
C PRO A 38 -19.91 -2.60 -20.63
N CYS A 39 -19.68 -3.14 -21.82
CA CYS A 39 -19.06 -2.45 -22.94
C CYS A 39 -19.91 -2.60 -24.19
N ARG A 40 -19.82 -1.63 -25.09
CA ARG A 40 -20.49 -1.63 -26.40
C ARG A 40 -19.58 -1.02 -27.45
N ASP A 41 -18.78 -1.87 -28.09
CA ASP A 41 -17.89 -1.43 -29.16
C ASP A 41 -18.65 -1.03 -30.43
N ASP A 42 -19.85 -1.58 -30.63
CA ASP A 42 -20.75 -1.30 -31.76
C ASP A 42 -21.28 0.14 -31.78
N LEU A 43 -21.34 0.79 -30.63
CA LEU A 43 -21.84 2.16 -30.49
C LEU A 43 -20.73 3.22 -30.56
N GLN A 44 -19.47 2.80 -30.66
CA GLN A 44 -18.35 3.73 -30.78
C GLN A 44 -18.34 4.40 -32.15
N GLY A 45 -18.36 5.74 -32.16
CA GLY A 45 -18.43 6.55 -33.37
C GLY A 45 -19.82 7.10 -33.69
N ILE A 46 -20.86 6.69 -32.96
CA ILE A 46 -22.18 7.31 -33.01
C ILE A 46 -22.16 8.51 -32.05
N GLY A 47 -22.30 9.74 -32.58
CA GLY A 47 -22.14 11.01 -31.82
C GLY A 47 -23.10 11.25 -30.64
N PHE A 48 -23.98 10.30 -30.33
CA PHE A 48 -24.89 10.35 -29.17
C PHE A 48 -24.63 9.22 -28.16
N ALA A 49 -23.67 8.33 -28.41
CA ALA A 49 -23.42 7.14 -27.60
C ALA A 49 -22.21 7.25 -26.66
N HIS A 50 -21.82 8.48 -26.26
CA HIS A 50 -20.69 8.76 -25.36
C HIS A 50 -20.80 8.16 -23.95
N ASN A 51 -21.93 7.53 -23.60
CA ASN A 51 -22.19 6.96 -22.28
C ASN A 51 -21.83 5.45 -22.18
N HIS A 52 -21.17 4.87 -23.18
CA HIS A 52 -20.79 3.45 -23.18
C HIS A 52 -19.27 3.27 -23.19
N LEU A 53 -18.80 2.30 -22.42
CA LEU A 53 -17.39 1.93 -22.37
C LEU A 53 -17.00 1.11 -23.60
N THR A 54 -15.77 1.30 -24.05
CA THR A 54 -15.10 0.37 -24.97
C THR A 54 -14.79 -0.95 -24.26
N SER A 55 -14.59 -2.04 -24.99
CA SER A 55 -14.12 -3.30 -24.40
C SER A 55 -12.80 -3.16 -23.67
N ASP A 56 -11.87 -2.33 -24.16
CA ASP A 56 -10.59 -2.10 -23.48
C ASP A 56 -10.76 -1.32 -22.18
N GLU A 57 -11.61 -0.29 -22.19
CA GLU A 57 -11.94 0.49 -20.99
C GLU A 57 -12.63 -0.36 -19.92
N ALA A 58 -13.64 -1.13 -20.33
CA ALA A 58 -14.35 -2.04 -19.45
C ALA A 58 -13.42 -3.11 -18.87
N ARG A 59 -12.54 -3.69 -19.70
CA ARG A 59 -11.49 -4.64 -19.26
C ARG A 59 -10.55 -4.01 -18.24
N ARG A 60 -10.10 -2.77 -18.47
CA ARG A 60 -9.21 -2.06 -17.54
C ARG A 60 -9.90 -1.78 -16.20
N ILE A 61 -11.15 -1.33 -16.23
CA ILE A 61 -11.96 -1.11 -15.02
C ILE A 61 -12.19 -2.42 -14.27
N ALA A 62 -12.58 -3.49 -14.96
CA ALA A 62 -12.80 -4.81 -14.37
C ALA A 62 -11.53 -5.36 -13.70
N ASN A 63 -10.36 -5.21 -14.35
CA ASN A 63 -9.07 -5.58 -13.75
C ASN A 63 -8.72 -4.74 -12.52
N GLY A 64 -9.06 -3.44 -12.52
CA GLY A 64 -8.92 -2.59 -11.33
C GLY A 64 -9.79 -3.08 -10.16
N ILE A 65 -11.06 -3.43 -10.43
CA ILE A 65 -12.00 -3.96 -9.44
C ILE A 65 -11.50 -5.32 -8.90
N ALA A 66 -11.00 -6.22 -9.75
CA ALA A 66 -10.47 -7.52 -9.33
C ALA A 66 -9.27 -7.41 -8.37
N ARG A 67 -8.57 -6.26 -8.36
CA ARG A 67 -7.46 -5.97 -7.44
C ARG A 67 -7.91 -5.28 -6.15
N LEU A 68 -9.19 -4.91 -6.01
CA LEU A 68 -9.71 -4.33 -4.77
C LEU A 68 -9.46 -5.18 -3.53
N PRO A 69 -9.47 -6.53 -3.56
CA PRO A 69 -9.06 -7.32 -2.40
C PRO A 69 -7.63 -7.03 -1.97
N GLU A 70 -6.71 -6.78 -2.90
CA GLU A 70 -5.32 -6.42 -2.60
C GLU A 70 -5.24 -5.07 -1.89
N PHE A 71 -6.07 -4.10 -2.29
CA PHE A 71 -6.14 -2.76 -1.70
C PHE A 71 -6.96 -2.71 -0.39
N MET A 72 -8.07 -3.46 -0.32
CA MET A 72 -8.99 -3.56 0.83
C MET A 72 -8.57 -4.62 1.85
N MET A 73 -7.60 -5.46 1.51
CA MET A 73 -6.69 -5.99 2.50
C MET A 73 -5.93 -4.81 3.12
N GLN A 74 -6.60 -4.03 3.98
CA GLN A 74 -5.96 -3.66 5.24
C GLN A 74 -5.26 -4.94 5.69
N ARG A 75 -3.93 -4.91 5.75
CA ARG A 75 -3.10 -6.05 6.14
C ARG A 75 -3.60 -6.47 7.53
N LYS A 76 -4.55 -7.42 7.57
CA LYS A 76 -5.34 -7.78 8.77
C LYS A 76 -4.51 -8.53 9.83
N ASN A 77 -3.20 -8.52 9.67
CA ASN A 77 -2.23 -9.13 10.55
C ASN A 77 -1.21 -8.06 10.96
N PHE A 78 -1.66 -6.85 11.32
CA PHE A 78 -0.81 -5.98 12.14
C PHE A 78 -0.63 -6.69 13.47
N HIS A 79 0.49 -7.38 13.60
CA HIS A 79 0.91 -7.92 14.87
C HIS A 79 1.48 -6.74 15.65
N PRO A 80 0.85 -6.28 16.75
CA PRO A 80 1.60 -5.46 17.69
C PRO A 80 2.91 -6.19 17.96
N ARG A 81 4.03 -5.46 18.05
CA ARG A 81 5.36 -6.05 18.27
C ARG A 81 5.31 -7.13 19.36
N GLY A 82 4.41 -6.97 20.33
CA GLY A 82 4.12 -7.94 21.37
C GLY A 82 5.27 -7.98 22.36
N ALA A 83 5.00 -8.38 23.60
CA ALA A 83 6.06 -8.64 24.56
C ALA A 83 6.80 -9.93 24.15
N GLY A 84 8.12 -9.85 23.94
CA GLY A 84 8.99 -11.03 23.78
C GLY A 84 9.79 -11.14 22.47
N ASN A 85 10.36 -12.33 22.27
CA ASN A 85 11.53 -12.63 21.44
C ASN A 85 11.55 -11.93 20.05
N PHE A 86 12.45 -10.97 19.92
CA PHE A 86 12.50 -9.92 18.90
C PHE A 86 13.13 -10.30 17.55
N ARG A 87 13.32 -11.60 17.33
CA ARG A 87 13.99 -12.10 16.13
C ARG A 87 13.01 -12.07 14.95
N TRP A 88 13.47 -11.63 13.77
CA TRP A 88 12.70 -11.65 12.53
C TRP A 88 12.12 -13.05 12.27
N LYS A 89 10.83 -13.12 11.93
CA LYS A 89 10.12 -14.34 11.48
C LYS A 89 9.13 -13.94 10.40
N LYS A 90 8.69 -14.88 9.55
CA LYS A 90 7.67 -14.62 8.51
C LYS A 90 6.35 -14.05 9.07
N SER A 91 6.07 -14.28 10.36
CA SER A 91 4.94 -13.71 11.10
C SER A 91 5.23 -12.36 11.78
N ARG A 92 6.46 -11.84 11.68
CA ARG A 92 6.96 -10.59 12.30
C ARG A 92 7.75 -9.78 11.25
N PRO A 93 7.05 -8.99 10.41
CA PRO A 93 7.61 -8.19 9.33
C PRO A 93 8.69 -7.17 9.76
N TYR A 94 9.31 -6.51 8.80
CA TYR A 94 10.40 -5.56 9.04
C TYR A 94 9.87 -4.27 9.64
N HIS A 95 10.59 -3.68 10.60
CA HIS A 95 10.16 -2.46 11.28
C HIS A 95 11.18 -1.34 11.09
N VAL A 96 10.68 -0.15 10.74
CA VAL A 96 11.48 1.06 10.62
C VAL A 96 10.83 2.16 11.45
N ALA A 97 11.61 2.82 12.28
CA ALA A 97 11.16 3.97 13.05
C ALA A 97 11.59 5.28 12.38
N LEU A 98 10.71 6.27 12.37
CA LEU A 98 11.02 7.66 12.03
C LEU A 98 10.77 8.55 13.25
N ALA A 99 11.54 9.62 13.40
CA ALA A 99 11.34 10.59 14.45
C ALA A 99 9.99 11.31 14.25
N ASP A 100 9.21 11.49 15.32
CA ASP A 100 7.87 12.11 15.27
C ASP A 100 7.95 13.54 14.72
N LEU A 101 8.97 14.31 15.12
CA LEU A 101 9.22 15.66 14.60
C LEU A 101 9.51 15.65 13.10
N TYR A 102 10.39 14.75 12.64
CA TYR A 102 10.70 14.60 11.20
C TYR A 102 9.44 14.28 10.40
N ILE A 103 8.60 13.37 10.88
CA ILE A 103 7.33 13.04 10.23
C ILE A 103 6.43 14.27 10.14
N ARG A 104 6.25 15.02 11.23
CA ARG A 104 5.37 16.20 11.23
C ARG A 104 5.84 17.27 10.23
N GLU A 105 7.14 17.45 10.13
CA GLU A 105 7.73 18.44 9.22
C GLU A 105 7.69 18.00 7.76
N HIS A 106 7.81 16.69 7.49
CA HIS A 106 7.98 16.16 6.13
C HIS A 106 6.82 15.28 5.68
N TRP A 107 5.69 15.24 6.40
CA TRP A 107 4.61 14.28 6.18
C TRP A 107 4.16 14.22 4.72
N GLY A 108 3.87 15.39 4.13
CA GLY A 108 3.39 15.46 2.74
C GLY A 108 4.42 14.96 1.73
N PHE A 109 5.71 15.19 2.01
CA PHE A 109 6.80 14.68 1.17
C PHE A 109 6.93 13.16 1.29
N ILE A 110 6.96 12.63 2.52
CA ILE A 110 7.07 11.19 2.79
C ILE A 110 5.90 10.44 2.14
N ASP A 111 4.69 10.92 2.35
CA ASP A 111 3.46 10.36 1.79
C ASP A 111 3.47 10.36 0.25
N ALA A 112 3.90 11.47 -0.38
CA ALA A 112 4.00 11.56 -1.84
C ALA A 112 5.03 10.56 -2.42
N VAL A 113 6.22 10.47 -1.83
CA VAL A 113 7.26 9.51 -2.25
C VAL A 113 6.78 8.07 -2.04
N CYS A 114 6.17 7.75 -0.91
CA CYS A 114 5.69 6.40 -0.62
C CYS A 114 4.63 5.97 -1.63
N ARG A 115 3.65 6.83 -1.94
CA ARG A 115 2.64 6.54 -2.97
C ARG A 115 3.24 6.34 -4.35
N LEU A 116 4.17 7.20 -4.76
CA LEU A 116 4.81 7.13 -6.09
C LEU A 116 5.59 5.82 -6.30
N ASN A 117 6.09 5.24 -5.20
CA ASN A 117 6.87 3.99 -5.23
C ASN A 117 6.07 2.78 -4.73
N SER A 118 4.77 2.93 -4.44
CA SER A 118 3.92 1.88 -3.89
C SER A 118 4.46 1.28 -2.57
N ILE A 119 5.11 2.11 -1.75
CA ILE A 119 5.61 1.75 -0.42
C ILE A 119 4.51 2.00 0.62
N PRO A 120 4.22 1.04 1.50
CA PRO A 120 3.28 1.24 2.60
C PRO A 120 3.78 2.31 3.57
N PHE A 121 2.96 3.32 3.86
CA PHE A 121 3.27 4.39 4.82
C PHE A 121 2.21 4.48 5.92
N ASP A 122 1.81 3.31 6.44
CA ASP A 122 0.87 3.21 7.54
C ASP A 122 1.66 2.96 8.85
N GLY A 123 1.47 3.84 9.83
CA GLY A 123 2.07 3.67 11.15
C GLY A 123 1.44 2.49 11.89
N THR A 124 2.24 1.73 12.63
CA THR A 124 1.78 0.62 13.48
C THR A 124 0.96 1.08 14.69
N GLY A 125 0.93 2.39 14.97
CA GLY A 125 0.42 2.97 16.21
C GLY A 125 1.40 2.88 17.38
N GLU A 126 2.49 2.11 17.25
CA GLU A 126 3.54 2.01 18.26
C GLU A 126 4.41 3.29 18.27
N SER A 127 4.73 3.75 19.47
CA SER A 127 5.71 4.81 19.70
C SER A 127 6.81 4.35 20.65
N ILE A 128 8.06 4.71 20.33
CA ILE A 128 9.21 4.50 21.21
C ILE A 128 9.66 5.85 21.74
N GLU A 129 9.79 5.96 23.05
CA GLU A 129 10.33 7.14 23.72
C GLU A 129 11.77 6.82 24.16
N ARG A 130 12.73 7.15 23.30
CA ARG A 130 14.16 6.92 23.54
C ARG A 130 14.94 7.95 22.74
N ASP A 131 15.55 8.89 23.46
CA ASP A 131 16.24 10.04 22.87
C ASP A 131 15.34 10.80 21.86
N GLY A 132 14.06 10.96 22.22
CA GLY A 132 13.01 11.52 21.38
C GLY A 132 11.84 10.57 21.17
N MET A 133 10.78 11.07 20.53
CA MET A 133 9.60 10.29 20.18
C MET A 133 9.73 9.73 18.76
N TRP A 134 9.57 8.42 18.63
CA TRP A 134 9.69 7.70 17.36
C TRP A 134 8.38 6.99 17.02
N ARG A 135 7.98 7.02 15.74
CA ARG A 135 6.83 6.26 15.22
C ARG A 135 7.32 5.08 14.39
N VAL A 136 6.72 3.92 14.63
CA VAL A 136 7.16 2.66 14.01
C VAL A 136 6.25 2.29 12.84
N TYR A 137 6.87 1.91 11.73
CA TYR A 137 6.23 1.46 10.49
C TYR A 137 6.63 0.01 10.18
N GLU A 138 5.72 -0.73 9.58
CA GLU A 138 5.86 -2.16 9.31
C GLU A 138 5.85 -2.46 7.81
N PHE A 139 6.78 -3.30 7.37
CA PHE A 139 6.97 -3.67 5.97
C PHE A 139 6.99 -5.18 5.79
N ALA A 140 6.10 -5.70 4.94
CA ALA A 140 6.07 -7.10 4.55
C ALA A 140 7.24 -7.50 3.64
N VAL A 141 7.81 -6.55 2.90
CA VAL A 141 8.88 -6.75 1.94
C VAL A 141 10.15 -6.06 2.46
N GLN A 142 11.28 -6.79 2.46
CA GLN A 142 12.56 -6.27 2.97
C GLN A 142 13.06 -5.07 2.17
N LEU A 143 12.86 -5.10 0.85
CA LEU A 143 13.30 -4.03 -0.05
C LEU A 143 12.62 -2.70 0.29
N ASP A 144 11.30 -2.72 0.49
CA ASP A 144 10.53 -1.53 0.90
C ASP A 144 11.07 -0.97 2.23
N ALA A 145 11.34 -1.84 3.20
CA ALA A 145 11.89 -1.44 4.49
C ALA A 145 13.28 -0.79 4.36
N ILE A 146 14.15 -1.32 3.48
CA ILE A 146 15.49 -0.77 3.26
C ILE A 146 15.38 0.57 2.52
N GLN A 147 14.54 0.67 1.48
CA GLN A 147 14.39 1.93 0.74
C GLN A 147 13.74 3.03 1.58
N PHE A 148 12.75 2.68 2.41
CA PHE A 148 12.13 3.60 3.35
C PHE A 148 13.11 4.09 4.42
N TRP A 149 13.89 3.15 5.00
CA TRP A 149 14.95 3.48 5.94
C TRP A 149 16.01 4.41 5.33
N ASP A 150 16.51 4.07 4.15
CA ASP A 150 17.58 4.80 3.45
C ASP A 150 17.16 6.23 3.11
N ARG A 151 15.89 6.42 2.73
CA ARG A 151 15.41 7.72 2.25
C ARG A 151 15.00 8.69 3.35
N PHE A 152 14.35 8.21 4.41
CA PHE A 152 13.67 9.07 5.38
C PHE A 152 14.41 9.18 6.72
N GLU A 153 15.72 8.96 6.72
CA GLU A 153 16.53 8.95 7.95
C GLU A 153 15.98 7.95 8.98
N GLY A 154 15.50 6.80 8.51
CA GLY A 154 14.90 5.80 9.37
C GLY A 154 15.89 5.17 10.34
N ARG A 155 15.34 4.52 11.35
CA ARG A 155 16.07 3.59 12.23
C ARG A 155 15.47 2.22 12.05
N TRP A 156 16.27 1.28 11.55
CA TRP A 156 15.83 -0.10 11.50
C TRP A 156 15.71 -0.63 12.91
N LEU A 157 14.68 -1.42 13.17
CA LEU A 157 14.44 -2.01 14.47
C LEU A 157 14.75 -3.49 14.43
N ARG A 158 15.60 -3.92 15.36
CA ARG A 158 15.84 -5.34 15.64
C ARG A 158 15.53 -5.58 17.11
N GLY A 159 14.25 -5.79 17.39
CA GLY A 159 13.76 -5.77 18.76
C GLY A 159 13.61 -4.38 19.31
N GLU A 160 14.15 -4.12 20.49
CA GLU A 160 14.11 -2.81 21.13
C GLU A 160 15.29 -1.92 20.72
N GLU A 161 16.21 -2.47 19.91
CA GLU A 161 17.42 -1.78 19.49
C GLU A 161 17.23 -1.15 18.10
N PHE A 162 17.68 0.10 18.00
CA PHE A 162 17.93 0.74 16.71
C PHE A 162 19.21 0.19 16.11
N ILE A 163 19.14 -0.24 14.86
CA ILE A 163 20.27 -0.68 14.07
C ILE A 163 20.42 0.22 12.83
N TYR A 164 21.66 0.34 12.40
CA TYR A 164 22.08 1.15 11.26
C TYR A 164 22.66 0.20 10.21
N PRO A 165 21.81 -0.43 9.38
CA PRO A 165 22.30 -1.33 8.34
C PRO A 165 23.22 -0.56 7.39
N VAL A 166 24.24 -1.24 6.87
CA VAL A 166 25.04 -0.67 5.79
C VAL A 166 24.19 -0.62 4.54
N ARG A 167 24.14 0.54 3.87
CA ARG A 167 23.41 0.69 2.60
C ARG A 167 23.93 -0.31 1.56
N PRO A 168 23.07 -1.19 1.00
CA PRO A 168 23.49 -2.14 -0.03
C PRO A 168 24.01 -1.42 -1.29
N LYS A 169 25.05 -1.97 -1.91
CA LYS A 169 25.55 -1.46 -3.21
C LYS A 169 24.48 -1.67 -4.28
N GLY A 170 24.18 -0.62 -5.05
CA GLY A 170 23.19 -0.68 -6.14
C GLY A 170 21.73 -0.62 -5.68
N LEU A 171 21.46 -0.20 -4.44
CA LEU A 171 20.09 0.03 -3.98
C LEU A 171 19.39 1.07 -4.89
N PRO A 172 18.27 0.73 -5.55
CA PRO A 172 17.53 1.68 -6.36
C PRO A 172 17.03 2.86 -5.53
N GLN A 173 17.14 4.06 -6.07
CA GLN A 173 16.57 5.25 -5.44
C GLN A 173 15.05 5.28 -5.63
N LEU A 174 14.36 5.79 -4.62
CA LEU A 174 12.94 6.07 -4.73
C LEU A 174 12.71 7.20 -5.73
N ARG A 175 11.65 7.05 -6.52
CA ARG A 175 11.15 8.15 -7.34
C ARG A 175 10.64 9.26 -6.43
N GLU A 176 10.98 10.50 -6.74
CA GLU A 176 10.55 11.67 -5.97
C GLU A 176 9.62 12.57 -6.81
N PRO A 177 8.70 13.30 -6.17
CA PRO A 177 7.88 14.30 -6.85
C PRO A 177 8.75 15.39 -7.53
N VAL A 178 8.35 15.82 -8.72
CA VAL A 178 9.09 16.84 -9.50
C VAL A 178 9.05 18.22 -8.83
N ASP A 179 7.94 18.55 -8.16
CA ASP A 179 7.76 19.82 -7.45
C ASP A 179 7.97 19.64 -5.94
N MET A 180 9.21 19.78 -5.51
CA MET A 180 9.61 19.69 -4.10
C MET A 180 9.19 20.92 -3.28
N ASN A 181 8.97 22.07 -3.94
CA ASN A 181 8.61 23.33 -3.28
C ASN A 181 7.18 23.30 -2.72
N ARG A 182 6.31 22.45 -3.28
CA ARG A 182 4.96 22.22 -2.76
C ARG A 182 4.94 21.66 -1.33
N PHE A 183 6.02 21.01 -0.91
CA PHE A 183 6.12 20.36 0.40
C PHE A 183 6.96 21.15 1.41
N GLY A 184 7.61 22.23 0.99
CA GLY A 184 8.31 23.15 1.89
C GLY A 184 7.33 24.03 2.69
N ARG A 185 7.68 24.38 3.93
CA ARG A 185 6.92 25.40 4.69
C ARG A 185 6.80 26.68 3.86
N ARG A 186 5.62 27.33 3.90
CA ARG A 186 5.53 28.77 3.63
C ARG A 186 6.50 29.48 4.60
N PRO A 187 7.37 30.40 4.14
CA PRO A 187 8.12 31.23 5.07
C PRO A 187 7.11 32.00 5.93
N GLU A 188 7.29 31.93 7.24
CA GLU A 188 6.53 32.75 8.20
C GLU A 188 6.76 34.23 7.84
N ARG A 189 5.66 34.97 7.70
CA ARG A 189 5.68 36.44 7.59
C ARG A 189 5.74 37.06 8.97
#